data_AF-A0A2M7UQS7-F1
#
_entry.id   AF-A0A2M7UQS7-F1
#
_cell.length_a   1.000
_cell.length_b   1.000
_cell.length_c   1.000
_cell.angle_alpha   90.00
_cell.angle_beta   90.00
_cell.angle_gamma   90.00
#
_symmetry.space_group_name_H-M   'P 1'
#
loop_
_entity.id
_entity.type
_entity.pdbx_description
1 polymer ?
#
loop_
_entity_poly.entity_id
_entity_poly.type
_entity_poly.pdbx_seq_one_letter_code
_entity_poly.pdbx_strand_id
1 'polypeptide(L)' 'MILLDLIMPNKNGFEVLDELQKHEELKKIPVIVLSNLGEKVDKKTAIRLGAKHFFLKSDSSMSAIV' A
#
# COMPACT_ATOMS: atom_id res chain seq x y z
N MET A 1 4.15 5.24 -10.77
CA MET A 1 3.39 4.28 -9.94
C MET A 1 4.35 3.76 -8.88
N ILE A 2 3.90 3.62 -7.63
CA ILE A 2 4.72 3.16 -6.50
C ILE A 2 4.13 1.84 -5.98
N LEU A 3 4.99 0.85 -5.74
CA LEU A 3 4.63 -0.37 -5.03
C LEU A 3 5.21 -0.27 -3.61
N LEU A 4 4.36 -0.41 -2.59
CA LEU A 4 4.74 -0.19 -1.20
C LEU A 4 4.46 -1.43 -0.34
N ASP A 5 5.43 -1.83 0.48
CA ASP A 5 5.22 -2.82 1.54
C ASP A 5 4.87 -2.11 2.86
N LEU A 6 3.98 -2.71 3.65
CA LEU A 6 3.65 -2.24 4.99
C LEU A 6 4.62 -2.77 6.04
N ILE A 7 5.16 -3.97 5.82
CA ILE A 7 6.12 -4.59 6.73
C ILE A 7 7.52 -4.17 6.26
N MET A 8 8.07 -3.15 6.89
CA MET A 8 9.47 -2.76 6.69
C MET A 8 10.16 -2.65 8.06
N PRO A 9 11.46 -3.01 8.15
CA PRO A 9 12.15 -3.13 9.44
C PRO A 9 12.32 -1.80 10.17
N ASN A 10 12.39 -0.68 9.45
CA ASN A 10 12.75 0.63 10.01
C ASN A 10 11.62 1.66 9.97
N LYS A 11 10.57 1.44 9.17
CA LYS A 11 9.51 2.42 8.95
C LYS A 11 8.19 1.74 8.68
N ASN A 12 7.09 2.31 9.16
CA ASN A 12 5.77 1.75 8.89
C ASN A 12 5.30 2.19 7.49
N GLY A 13 4.87 1.26 6.64
CA GLY A 13 4.38 1.63 5.30
C GLY A 13 3.10 2.48 5.33
N PHE A 14 2.32 2.45 6.41
CA PHE A 14 1.21 3.39 6.60
C PHE A 14 1.68 4.83 6.77
N GLU A 15 2.80 5.06 7.46
CA GLU A 15 3.41 6.39 7.60
C GLU A 15 3.93 6.90 6.26
N VAL A 16 4.53 6.00 5.46
CA VAL A 16 4.97 6.34 4.10
C VAL A 16 3.79 6.75 3.22
N LEU A 17 2.66 6.05 3.29
CA LEU A 17 1.44 6.46 2.58
C LEU A 17 0.96 7.85 2.98
N ASP A 18 0.90 8.11 4.28
CA ASP A 18 0.48 9.41 4.82
C ASP A 18 1.42 10.55 4.39
N GLU A 19 2.74 10.32 4.42
CA GLU A 19 3.74 11.27 3.92
C GLU A 19 3.57 11.53 2.42
N LEU A 20 3.38 10.49 1.61
CA LEU A 20 3.17 10.63 0.17
C LEU A 20 1.94 11.49 -0.15
N GLN A 21 0.86 11.38 0.64
CA GLN A 21 -0.33 12.20 0.47
C GLN A 21 -0.13 13.66 0.88
N LYS A 22 0.76 13.93 1.84
CA LYS A 22 1.11 15.30 2.29
C LYS A 22 1.97 16.06 1.28
N HIS A 23 2.64 15.37 0.36
CA HIS A 23 3.44 15.97 -0.70
C HIS A 23 2.63 16.23 -1.97
N GLU A 24 2.45 17.50 -2.35
CA GLU A 24 1.65 17.94 -3.51
C GLU A 24 2.04 17.27 -4.84
N GLU A 25 3.32 17.01 -5.05
CA GLU A 25 3.83 16.37 -6.27
C GLU A 25 3.68 14.85 -6.23
N LEU A 26 3.86 14.24 -5.04
CA LEU A 26 3.89 12.79 -4.87
C LEU A 26 2.48 12.18 -4.72
N LYS A 27 1.52 12.92 -4.17
CA LYS A 27 0.13 12.47 -4.00
C LYS A 27 -0.56 12.09 -5.32
N LYS A 28 -0.05 12.62 -6.45
CA LYS A 28 -0.55 12.30 -7.81
C LYS A 28 -0.10 10.92 -8.28
N ILE A 29 0.94 10.35 -7.68
CA ILE A 29 1.49 9.06 -8.09
C ILE A 29 0.64 7.96 -7.48
N PRO A 30 0.08 7.03 -8.28
CA PRO A 30 -0.72 5.94 -7.73
C PRO A 30 0.17 5.00 -6.91
N VAL A 31 -0.21 4.79 -5.65
CA VAL A 31 0.44 3.86 -4.72
C VAL A 31 -0.36 2.56 -4.64
N ILE A 32 0.30 1.43 -4.82
CA ILE A 32 -0.27 0.10 -4.67
C ILE A 32 0.43 -0.56 -3.48
N VAL A 33 -0.34 -0.96 -2.49
CA VAL A 33 0.18 -1.69 -1.34
C VAL A 33 0.26 -3.17 -1.67
N LEU A 34 1.42 -3.77 -1.44
CA LEU A 34 1.64 -5.20 -1.57
C LEU A 34 2.31 -5.69 -0.27
N SER A 35 1.56 -6.32 0.62
CA SER A 35 2.09 -6.76 1.93
C SER A 35 1.59 -8.13 2.35
N ASN A 36 2.32 -8.79 3.27
CA ASN A 36 1.83 -9.99 3.95
C ASN A 36 0.88 -9.66 5.11
N LEU A 37 0.85 -8.39 5.55
CA LEU A 37 -0.24 -7.87 6.38
C LEU A 37 -1.47 -7.71 5.47
N GLY A 38 -2.65 -8.14 5.89
CA GLY A 38 -3.85 -7.96 5.07
C GLY A 38 -5.14 -8.39 5.75
N GLU A 39 -5.24 -8.08 7.04
CA GLU A 39 -6.55 -8.10 7.67
C GLU A 39 -7.45 -7.03 7.02
N LYS A 40 -8.77 -7.20 7.15
CA LYS A 40 -9.75 -6.24 6.60
C LYS A 40 -9.53 -4.81 7.12
N VAL A 41 -8.96 -4.66 8.32
CA VAL A 41 -8.64 -3.37 8.94
C VAL A 41 -7.46 -2.70 8.24
N ASP A 42 -6.41 -3.45 7.90
CA ASP A 42 -5.23 -2.94 7.19
C ASP A 42 -5.57 -2.43 5.81
N LYS A 43 -6.37 -3.20 5.07
CA LYS A 43 -6.85 -2.83 3.73
C LYS A 43 -7.63 -1.52 3.77
N LYS A 44 -8.59 -1.39 4.70
CA LYS A 44 -9.38 -0.15 4.86
C LYS A 44 -8.48 1.04 5.21
N THR A 45 -7.51 0.82 6.08
CA THR A 45 -6.57 1.87 6.51
C THR A 45 -5.69 2.32 5.35
N ALA A 46 -5.12 1.41 4.57
CA ALA A 46 -4.31 1.73 3.40
C ALA A 46 -5.09 2.54 2.35
N ILE A 47 -6.32 2.11 2.02
CA ILE A 47 -7.17 2.84 1.07
C ILE A 47 -7.51 4.25 1.58
N ARG A 48 -7.82 4.39 2.88
CA ARG A 48 -8.07 5.69 3.51
C ARG A 48 -6.85 6.63 3.45
N LEU A 49 -5.64 6.07 3.53
CA LEU A 49 -4.37 6.81 3.42
C LEU A 49 -3.93 7.03 1.97
N GLY A 50 -4.79 6.79 0.98
CA GLY A 50 -4.53 7.12 -0.42
C GLY A 50 -3.90 5.99 -1.25
N ALA A 51 -3.88 4.75 -0.75
CA ALA A 51 -3.54 3.61 -1.60
C ALA A 51 -4.64 3.38 -2.65
N LYS A 52 -4.24 3.18 -3.89
CA LYS A 52 -5.15 2.88 -5.00
C LYS A 52 -5.60 1.42 -4.98
N HIS A 53 -4.68 0.50 -4.66
CA HIS A 53 -4.95 -0.93 -4.54
C HIS A 53 -4.18 -1.53 -3.36
N PHE A 54 -4.70 -2.65 -2.85
CA PHE A 54 -4.08 -3.43 -1.79
C PHE A 54 -4.09 -4.90 -2.20
N PHE A 55 -2.90 -5.50 -2.25
CA PHE A 55 -2.68 -6.90 -2.57
C PHE A 55 -1.99 -7.60 -1.40
N LEU A 56 -2.50 -8.78 -1.07
CA LEU A 56 -1.84 -9.68 -0.15
C LEU A 56 -0.72 -10.40 -0.89
N LYS A 57 0.51 -10.36 -0.39
CA LYS A 57 1.62 -11.12 -0.95
C LYS A 57 1.38 -12.64 -0.88
N SER A 58 0.53 -13.08 0.04
CA SER A 58 0.12 -14.48 0.21
C SER A 58 -1.07 -14.89 -0.66
N ASP A 59 -1.69 -13.98 -1.43
CA ASP A 59 -2.67 -14.37 -2.45
C ASP A 59 -1.94 -15.25 -3.47
N SER A 60 -2.12 -16.55 -3.33
CA SER A 60 -1.30 -17.61 -3.94
C SER A 60 -1.58 -17.80 -5.44
N SER A 61 -2.19 -16.79 -6.06
CA SER A 61 -2.60 -16.75 -7.44
C SER A 61 -2.13 -15.43 -8.04
N MET A 62 -0.87 -15.42 -8.46
CA MET A 62 -0.25 -14.40 -9.32
C MET A 62 -0.86 -14.33 -10.73
N SER A 63 -2.07 -14.88 -10.90
CA SER A 63 -2.88 -14.94 -12.12
C SER A 63 -3.87 -13.77 -12.27
N ALA A 64 -3.96 -12.88 -11.27
CA ALA A 64 -4.95 -11.78 -11.26
C ALA A 64 -4.37 -10.40 -11.60
N ILE A 65 -3.07 -10.30 -11.91
CA ILE A 65 -2.37 -9.02 -12.16
C ILE A 65 -1.87 -8.91 -13.63
N VAL A 66 -2.02 -9.96 -14.44
CA VAL A 66 -1.73 -9.98 -15.88
C VAL A 66 -2.95 -10.40 -16.69
#